data_AF-A0A7S1D8J1-F1
#
_entry.id   AF-A0A7S1D8J1-F1
#
_cell.length_a   1.000
_cell.length_b   1.000
_cell.length_c   1.000
_cell.angle_alpha   90.00
_cell.angle_beta   90.00
_cell.angle_gamma   90.00
#
_symmetry.space_group_name_H-M   'P 1'
#
loop_
_entity.id
_entity.type
_entity.pdbx_description
1 polymer ?
#
loop_
_entity_poly.entity_id
_entity_poly.type
_entity_poly.pdbx_seq_one_letter_code
_entity_poly.pdbx_strand_id
1 'polypeptide(L)'
;SGKDSVESDESSFHASDYEDDAGYDPDKDPTELILTATAHKEEGNAHFKSGDLIRASRSYKKGASVLKPLNQENTGDDQVKALLVTLQTNLSMCCLKQDKPKLSLDVANKALEV
;
A
#
# COMPACT_ATOMS: atom_id res chain seq x y z
N SER A 1 5.91 0.36 41.76
CA SER A 1 4.64 0.13 41.02
C SER A 1 4.51 1.17 39.94
N GLY A 2 4.19 0.75 38.72
CA GLY A 2 4.04 1.61 37.55
C GLY A 2 4.60 0.92 36.30
N LYS A 3 3.92 -0.15 35.87
CA LYS A 3 4.16 -0.81 34.59
C LYS A 3 3.41 0.01 33.55
N ASP A 4 4.11 0.82 32.77
CA ASP A 4 3.55 1.34 31.53
C ASP A 4 3.94 0.37 30.41
N SER A 5 3.01 -0.54 30.16
CA SER A 5 3.00 -1.44 29.02
C SER A 5 2.98 -0.59 27.76
N VAL A 6 4.10 -0.52 27.05
CA VAL A 6 4.11 -0.11 25.66
C VAL A 6 3.28 -1.16 24.92
N GLU A 7 2.06 -0.79 24.53
CA GLU A 7 1.24 -1.57 23.62
C GLU A 7 2.01 -1.69 22.31
N SER A 8 2.71 -2.81 22.15
CA SER A 8 3.26 -3.23 20.88
C SER A 8 2.07 -3.45 19.94
N ASP A 9 1.79 -2.47 19.07
CA ASP A 9 1.02 -2.67 17.83
C ASP A 9 1.84 -3.59 16.92
N GLU A 10 1.98 -4.85 17.34
CA GLU A 10 2.51 -5.98 16.58
C GLU A 10 1.45 -6.42 15.55
N SER A 11 1.00 -5.50 14.68
CA SER A 11 0.56 -5.93 13.36
C SER A 11 1.82 -6.24 12.57
N SER A 12 2.36 -7.43 12.84
CA SER A 12 3.30 -8.13 11.97
C SER A 12 2.71 -8.12 10.58
N PHE A 13 3.24 -7.26 9.73
CA PHE A 13 2.81 -7.08 8.35
C PHE A 13 3.01 -8.42 7.62
N HIS A 14 1.92 -9.16 7.44
CA HIS A 14 1.94 -10.54 6.95
C HIS A 14 1.53 -10.56 5.47
N ALA A 15 2.05 -11.50 4.69
CA ALA A 15 1.63 -11.66 3.29
C ALA A 15 0.12 -11.90 3.13
N SER A 16 -0.56 -12.46 4.13
CA SER A 16 -2.03 -12.59 4.11
C SER A 16 -2.76 -11.25 4.22
N ASP A 17 -2.12 -10.19 4.70
CA ASP A 17 -2.72 -8.87 4.76
C ASP A 17 -3.04 -8.36 3.34
N TYR A 18 -2.43 -8.89 2.27
CA TYR A 18 -2.74 -8.51 0.89
C TYR A 18 -4.19 -8.83 0.45
N GLU A 19 -4.93 -9.63 1.21
CA GLU A 19 -6.30 -10.02 0.89
C GLU A 19 -7.36 -9.23 1.66
N ASP A 20 -7.00 -8.07 2.23
CA ASP A 20 -7.99 -7.13 2.76
C ASP A 20 -8.80 -6.55 1.59
N ASP A 21 -9.90 -7.24 1.29
CA ASP A 21 -10.98 -6.89 0.38
C ASP A 21 -11.65 -5.62 0.91
N ALA A 22 -11.02 -4.47 0.65
CA ALA A 22 -11.66 -3.19 0.80
C ALA A 22 -12.89 -3.20 -0.12
N GLY A 23 -14.06 -3.51 0.46
CA GLY A 23 -15.30 -3.78 -0.26
C GLY A 23 -15.48 -2.87 -1.47
N TYR A 24 -15.44 -3.49 -2.64
CA TYR A 24 -15.64 -2.81 -3.90
C TYR A 24 -17.07 -2.27 -3.95
N ASP A 25 -17.18 -0.95 -3.94
CA ASP A 25 -18.42 -0.23 -4.17
C ASP A 25 -18.42 0.23 -5.64
N PRO A 26 -19.20 -0.43 -6.53
CA PRO A 26 -19.24 -0.10 -7.95
C PRO A 26 -19.80 1.29 -8.23
N ASP A 27 -20.41 1.96 -7.25
CA ASP A 27 -20.99 3.29 -7.39
C ASP A 27 -19.99 4.42 -7.09
N LYS A 28 -18.76 4.10 -6.65
CA LYS A 28 -17.73 5.11 -6.40
C LYS A 28 -17.15 5.66 -7.70
N ASP A 29 -17.12 6.99 -7.80
CA ASP A 29 -16.52 7.70 -8.92
C ASP A 29 -15.02 7.33 -9.05
N PRO A 30 -14.57 6.86 -10.23
CA PRO A 30 -13.15 6.58 -10.49
C PRO A 30 -12.22 7.74 -10.10
N THR A 31 -12.68 8.98 -10.28
CA THR A 31 -11.92 10.17 -9.89
C THR A 31 -11.67 10.23 -8.39
N GLU A 32 -12.69 9.91 -7.57
CA GLU A 32 -12.57 9.85 -6.11
C GLU A 32 -11.64 8.74 -5.65
N LEU A 33 -11.67 7.58 -6.31
CA LEU A 33 -10.77 6.47 -6.02
C LEU A 33 -9.31 6.85 -6.31
N ILE A 34 -9.04 7.50 -7.45
CA ILE A 34 -7.72 8.00 -7.81
C ILE A 34 -7.24 9.07 -6.81
N LEU A 35 -8.11 9.99 -6.42
CA LEU A 35 -7.79 11.03 -5.43
C LEU A 35 -7.46 10.41 -4.08
N THR A 36 -8.25 9.44 -3.63
CA THR A 36 -8.04 8.71 -2.38
C THR A 36 -6.72 7.94 -2.39
N ALA A 37 -6.42 7.23 -3.49
CA ALA A 37 -5.16 6.52 -3.64
C ALA A 37 -3.95 7.48 -3.66
N THR A 38 -4.11 8.65 -4.27
CA THR A 38 -3.09 9.71 -4.27
C THR A 38 -2.86 10.25 -2.86
N ALA A 39 -3.93 10.47 -2.08
CA ALA A 39 -3.80 10.90 -0.68
C ALA A 39 -3.03 9.88 0.15
N HIS A 40 -3.32 8.58 0.01
CA HIS A 40 -2.57 7.52 0.68
C HIS A 40 -1.11 7.43 0.23
N LYS A 41 -0.80 7.70 -1.04
CA LYS A 41 0.58 7.82 -1.52
C LYS A 41 1.32 8.94 -0.79
N GLU A 42 0.70 10.12 -0.66
CA GLU A 42 1.34 11.26 0.02
C GLU A 42 1.48 11.04 1.54
N GLU A 43 0.48 10.42 2.19
CA GLU A 43 0.56 9.99 3.59
C GLU A 43 1.71 8.98 3.80
N GLY A 44 1.81 7.97 2.92
CA GLY A 44 2.90 7.01 2.93
C GLY A 44 4.26 7.68 2.74
N ASN A 45 4.36 8.66 1.83
CA ASN A 45 5.58 9.44 1.62
C ASN A 45 5.98 10.25 2.86
N ALA A 46 5.01 10.81 3.58
CA ALA A 46 5.27 11.53 4.82
C ALA A 46 5.85 10.60 5.90
N HIS A 47 5.23 9.43 6.10
CA HIS A 47 5.70 8.41 7.04
C HIS A 47 7.07 7.83 6.64
N PHE A 48 7.30 7.61 5.35
CA PHE A 48 8.59 7.12 4.86
C PHE A 48 9.71 8.12 5.14
N LYS A 49 9.46 9.41 4.89
CA LYS A 49 10.42 10.49 5.17
C LYS A 49 10.72 10.62 6.66
N SER A 50 9.75 10.36 7.54
CA SER A 50 9.96 10.36 8.99
C SER A 50 10.58 9.07 9.54
N GLY A 51 10.84 8.08 8.69
CA GLY A 51 11.38 6.77 9.09
C GLY A 51 10.35 5.81 9.70
N ASP A 52 9.06 6.16 9.72
CA ASP A 52 7.99 5.28 10.17
C ASP A 52 7.60 4.32 9.02
N LEU A 53 8.45 3.32 8.81
CA LEU A 53 8.31 2.39 7.69
C LEU A 53 7.03 1.52 7.80
N ILE A 54 6.52 1.29 9.01
CA ILE A 54 5.32 0.46 9.23
C ILE A 54 4.08 1.22 8.75
N ARG A 55 3.91 2.48 9.17
CA ARG A 55 2.80 3.31 8.69
C ARG A 55 2.93 3.66 7.21
N ALA A 56 4.15 3.84 6.71
CA ALA A 56 4.39 4.02 5.28
C ALA A 56 3.88 2.82 4.47
N SER A 57 4.29 1.60 4.84
CA SER A 57 3.82 0.37 4.19
C SER A 57 2.30 0.23 4.23
N ARG A 58 1.66 0.49 5.38
CA ARG A 58 0.19 0.43 5.52
C ARG A 58 -0.50 1.43 4.57
N SER A 59 0.02 2.65 4.44
CA SER A 59 -0.56 3.70 3.59
C SER A 59 -0.44 3.34 2.11
N TYR A 60 0.74 2.93 1.64
CA TYR A 60 0.91 2.51 0.25
C TYR A 60 0.03 1.32 -0.14
N LYS A 61 -0.12 0.36 0.78
CA LYS A 61 -1.01 -0.78 0.58
C LYS A 61 -2.47 -0.34 0.41
N LYS A 62 -2.97 0.55 1.28
CA LYS A 62 -4.34 1.09 1.16
C LYS A 62 -4.56 1.77 -0.18
N GLY A 63 -3.61 2.61 -0.61
CA GLY A 63 -3.67 3.24 -1.93
C GLY A 63 -3.77 2.22 -3.08
N ALA A 64 -3.01 1.13 -3.02
CA ALA A 64 -3.04 0.10 -4.05
C ALA A 64 -4.38 -0.69 -4.04
N SER A 65 -4.91 -1.01 -2.86
CA SER A 65 -6.23 -1.67 -2.73
C SER A 65 -7.36 -0.81 -3.30
N VAL A 66 -7.33 0.51 -3.09
CA VAL A 66 -8.32 1.45 -3.63
C VAL A 66 -8.34 1.48 -5.16
N LEU A 67 -7.20 1.25 -5.81
CA LEU A 67 -7.09 1.25 -7.28
C LEU A 67 -7.35 -0.12 -7.91
N LYS A 68 -7.38 -1.20 -7.12
CA LYS A 68 -7.61 -2.57 -7.62
C LYS A 68 -8.84 -2.69 -8.52
N PRO A 69 -10.00 -2.06 -8.21
CA PRO A 69 -11.16 -2.12 -9.08
C PRO A 69 -10.98 -1.41 -10.42
N LEU A 70 -10.20 -0.32 -10.44
CA LEU A 70 -9.93 0.46 -11.66
C LEU A 70 -8.92 -0.20 -12.59
N ASN A 71 -8.21 -1.24 -12.13
CA ASN A 71 -7.25 -2.01 -12.95
C ASN A 71 -7.58 -3.50 -12.98
N GLN A 72 -8.87 -3.87 -12.87
CA GLN A 72 -9.29 -5.27 -13.04
C GLN A 72 -8.89 -5.78 -14.43
N GLU A 73 -8.38 -7.02 -14.48
CA GLU A 73 -7.87 -7.64 -15.71
C GLU A 73 -6.83 -6.78 -16.46
N ASN A 74 -6.16 -5.91 -15.72
CA ASN A 74 -5.18 -4.95 -16.23
C ASN A 74 -5.72 -3.96 -17.30
N THR A 75 -6.99 -3.58 -17.16
CA THR A 75 -7.70 -2.69 -18.08
C THR A 75 -7.69 -1.21 -17.66
N GLY A 76 -6.99 -0.86 -16.57
CA GLY A 76 -6.89 0.51 -16.10
C GLY A 76 -6.18 1.42 -17.09
N ASP A 77 -6.50 2.71 -17.03
CA ASP A 77 -5.80 3.71 -17.84
C ASP A 77 -4.35 3.93 -17.36
N ASP A 78 -3.56 4.64 -18.18
CA ASP A 78 -2.15 4.91 -17.90
C ASP A 78 -1.94 5.64 -16.55
N GLN A 79 -2.90 6.47 -16.12
CA GLN A 79 -2.82 7.19 -14.86
C GLN A 79 -2.99 6.24 -13.66
N VAL A 80 -3.97 5.34 -13.72
CA VAL A 80 -4.19 4.31 -12.70
C VAL A 80 -2.98 3.37 -12.62
N LYS A 81 -2.48 2.91 -13.77
CA LYS A 81 -1.32 2.02 -13.85
C LYS A 81 -0.06 2.66 -13.29
N ALA A 82 0.25 3.90 -13.68
CA ALA A 82 1.41 4.63 -13.17
C ALA A 82 1.34 4.82 -11.64
N LEU A 83 0.15 5.10 -11.10
CA LEU A 83 -0.04 5.24 -9.66
C LEU A 83 0.10 3.90 -8.92
N LEU A 84 -0.43 2.81 -9.47
CA LEU A 84 -0.25 1.45 -8.93
C LEU A 84 1.23 1.05 -8.87
N VAL A 85 1.97 1.23 -9.97
CA VAL A 85 3.42 0.96 -10.03
C VAL A 85 4.15 1.79 -8.97
N THR A 86 3.81 3.06 -8.81
CA THR A 86 4.41 3.94 -7.80
C THR A 86 4.14 3.42 -6.37
N LEU A 87 2.91 3.05 -6.07
CA LEU A 87 2.52 2.55 -4.75
C LEU A 87 3.23 1.23 -4.41
N GLN A 88 3.30 0.31 -5.37
CA GLN A 88 3.93 -1.00 -5.19
C GLN A 88 5.46 -0.88 -5.08
N THR A 89 6.11 -0.07 -5.92
CA THR A 89 7.56 0.16 -5.81
C THR A 89 7.95 0.82 -4.48
N ASN A 90 7.17 1.81 -4.01
CA ASN A 90 7.38 2.42 -2.69
C ASN A 90 7.15 1.43 -1.53
N LEU A 91 6.13 0.59 -1.62
CA LEU A 91 5.88 -0.47 -0.64
C LEU A 91 7.02 -1.50 -0.62
N SER A 92 7.54 -1.89 -1.79
CA SER A 92 8.68 -2.79 -1.91
C SER A 92 9.92 -2.20 -1.23
N MET A 93 10.18 -0.90 -1.44
CA MET A 93 11.28 -0.19 -0.78
C MET A 93 11.12 -0.15 0.75
N CYS A 94 9.89 0.03 1.26
CA CYS A 94 9.63 -0.07 2.70
C CYS A 94 9.98 -1.47 3.24
N CYS A 95 9.63 -2.53 2.50
CA CYS A 95 9.96 -3.90 2.89
C CYS A 95 11.48 -4.14 2.91
N LEU A 96 12.24 -3.63 1.93
CA LEU A 96 13.71 -3.71 1.95
C LEU A 96 14.30 -3.01 3.17
N LYS A 97 13.83 -1.80 3.48
CA LYS A 97 14.31 -1.04 4.64
C LYS A 97 13.93 -1.67 5.98
N GLN A 98 12.94 -2.56 6.01
CA GLN A 98 12.55 -3.36 7.17
C GLN A 98 13.25 -4.72 7.25
N ASP A 99 14.27 -4.98 6.42
CA ASP A 99 14.96 -6.27 6.32
C ASP A 99 14.02 -7.44 5.97
N LYS A 100 13.02 -7.17 5.11
CA LYS A 100 12.05 -8.15 4.58
C LYS A 100 12.24 -8.36 3.08
N PRO A 101 13.37 -8.91 2.61
CA PRO A 101 13.71 -8.96 1.19
C PRO A 101 12.80 -9.86 0.36
N LYS A 102 12.31 -10.98 0.92
CA LYS A 102 11.35 -11.86 0.24
C LYS A 102 10.06 -11.13 -0.08
N LEU A 103 9.51 -10.44 0.93
CA LEU A 103 8.30 -9.66 0.78
C LEU A 103 8.48 -8.49 -0.19
N SER A 104 9.64 -7.83 -0.15
CA SER A 104 9.98 -6.79 -1.12
C SER A 104 9.92 -7.31 -2.56
N LEU A 105 10.49 -8.49 -2.82
CA LEU A 105 10.49 -9.11 -4.14
C LEU A 105 9.05 -9.41 -4.59
N ASP A 106 8.22 -9.98 -3.72
CA ASP A 106 6.82 -10.28 -4.02
C ASP A 106 6.05 -9.01 -4.41
N VAL A 107 6.26 -7.91 -3.69
CA VAL A 107 5.62 -6.62 -4.01
C VAL A 107 6.17 -6.01 -5.29
N ALA A 108 7.48 -6.11 -5.53
CA ALA A 108 8.10 -5.59 -6.74
C ALA A 108 7.59 -6.32 -7.99
N ASN A 109 7.39 -7.65 -7.91
CA ASN A 109 6.84 -8.43 -9.01
C ASN A 109 5.40 -7.99 -9.36
N LYS A 110 4.58 -7.64 -8.36
CA LYS A 110 3.24 -7.07 -8.63
C LYS A 110 3.30 -5.78 -9.48
N ALA A 111 4.35 -4.97 -9.33
CA ALA A 111 4.54 -3.77 -10.15
C ALA A 111 4.88 -4.08 -11.61
N LEU A 112 5.38 -5.27 -11.89
CA LEU A 112 5.63 -5.75 -13.25
C LEU A 112 4.39 -6.38 -13.90
N GLU A 113 3.37 -6.69 -13.10
CA GLU A 113 2.10 -7.29 -13.55
C GLU A 113 1.02 -6.24 -13.89
N VAL A 114 1.27 -4.98 -13.55
CA VAL A 114 0.47 -3.79 -13.95
C VAL A 114 0.86 -3.38 -15.36
#